data_AF-A0A2S2PEN4-F1
#
_entry.id   AF-A0A2S2PEN4-F1
#
_cell.length_a   1.000
_cell.length_b   1.000
_cell.length_c   1.000
_cell.angle_alpha   90.00
_cell.angle_beta   90.00
_cell.angle_gamma   90.00
#
_symmetry.space_group_name_H-M   'P 1'
#
loop_
_entity.id
_entity.type
_entity.pdbx_description
1 polymer ?
#
loop_
_entity_poly.entity_id
_entity_poly.type
_entity_poly.pdbx_seq_one_letter_code
_entity_poly.pdbx_strand_id
1 'polypeptide(L)'
;MDSLYFLLWAYLLILACLKPGSETVLNLIKMGSSVVFIASRLFIYCYLFENINIQRELVNFSIYSCNWTKMDLKFKKLLLFAMRMNNANQILIRASPKKIINLQLFANILSTSFNMVPVLLKTTNSENHKSQETLKLKTLFHLNMFNTINNLKKTT
;
A
#
# COMPACT_ATOMS: atom_id res chain seq x y z
N MET A 1 -28.78 0.52 0.22
CA MET A 1 -28.50 1.91 -0.21
C MET A 1 -27.02 2.26 -0.06
N ASP A 2 -26.29 1.57 0.81
CA ASP A 2 -24.90 1.92 1.17
C ASP A 2 -23.87 1.63 0.08
N SER A 3 -23.96 0.49 -0.62
CA SER A 3 -23.01 0.17 -1.70
C SER A 3 -23.07 1.12 -2.90
N LEU A 4 -24.25 1.66 -3.22
CA LEU A 4 -24.40 2.65 -4.31
C LEU A 4 -23.74 3.97 -3.96
N TYR A 5 -23.84 4.41 -2.71
CA TYR A 5 -23.16 5.61 -2.20
C TYR A 5 -21.63 5.45 -2.28
N PHE A 6 -21.09 4.30 -1.85
CA PHE A 6 -19.65 4.04 -1.97
C PHE A 6 -19.15 4.02 -3.42
N LEU A 7 -19.95 3.52 -4.36
CA LEU A 7 -19.61 3.53 -5.80
C LEU A 7 -19.68 4.95 -6.38
N LEU A 8 -20.70 5.74 -6.01
CA LEU A 8 -20.83 7.14 -6.38
C LEU A 8 -19.66 7.98 -5.86
N TRP A 9 -19.26 7.83 -4.60
CA TRP A 9 -18.11 8.53 -4.04
C TRP A 9 -16.79 8.14 -4.70
N ALA A 10 -16.60 6.87 -5.04
CA ALA A 10 -15.43 6.44 -5.82
C ALA A 10 -15.39 7.12 -7.19
N TYR A 11 -16.54 7.13 -7.88
CA TYR A 11 -16.68 7.73 -9.21
C TYR A 11 -16.44 9.24 -9.18
N LEU A 12 -16.99 9.96 -8.19
CA LEU A 12 -16.76 11.39 -8.01
C LEU A 12 -15.28 11.72 -7.74
N LEU A 13 -14.60 10.87 -6.98
CA LEU A 13 -13.17 11.03 -6.68
C LEU A 13 -12.31 10.77 -7.92
N ILE A 14 -12.67 9.78 -8.74
CA ILE A 14 -12.04 9.53 -10.05
C ILE A 14 -12.27 10.73 -10.99
N LEU A 15 -13.49 11.28 -11.04
CA LEU A 15 -13.80 12.47 -11.84
C LEU A 15 -12.97 13.69 -11.41
N ALA A 16 -12.83 13.89 -10.10
CA ALA A 16 -12.01 14.95 -9.53
C ALA A 16 -10.53 14.78 -9.89
N CYS A 17 -10.01 13.56 -9.91
CA CYS A 17 -8.65 13.23 -10.32
C CYS A 17 -8.40 13.46 -11.82
N LEU A 18 -9.37 13.13 -12.68
CA LEU A 18 -9.23 13.31 -14.14
C LEU A 18 -9.33 14.77 -14.58
N LYS A 19 -9.99 15.64 -13.81
CA LYS A 19 -10.13 17.06 -14.17
C LYS A 19 -8.78 17.77 -14.06
N PRO A 20 -8.17 18.27 -15.16
CA PRO A 20 -6.93 19.01 -15.07
C PRO A 20 -7.17 20.34 -14.33
N GLY A 21 -6.39 20.59 -13.29
CA GLY A 21 -6.41 21.84 -12.52
C GLY A 21 -5.07 22.54 -12.66
N SER A 22 -5.11 23.84 -12.99
CA SER A 22 -3.91 24.66 -13.23
C SER A 22 -3.09 24.93 -11.96
N GLU A 23 -3.73 24.84 -10.78
CA GLU A 23 -3.11 25.19 -9.50
C GLU A 23 -2.42 24.00 -8.82
N THR A 24 -1.17 24.20 -8.39
CA THR A 24 -0.34 23.19 -7.69
C THR A 24 -1.00 22.68 -6.40
N VAL A 25 -1.67 23.58 -5.66
CA VAL A 25 -2.40 23.25 -4.42
C VAL A 25 -3.56 22.29 -4.68
N LEU A 26 -4.29 22.48 -5.77
CA LEU A 26 -5.44 21.64 -6.12
C LEU A 26 -5.00 20.21 -6.47
N ASN A 27 -3.86 20.06 -7.13
CA ASN A 27 -3.30 18.75 -7.47
C ASN A 27 -2.79 18.00 -6.23
N LEU A 28 -2.20 18.71 -5.26
CA LEU A 28 -1.80 18.14 -3.96
C LEU A 28 -3.00 17.60 -3.18
N ILE A 29 -4.10 18.37 -3.11
CA ILE A 29 -5.33 17.96 -2.43
C ILE A 29 -5.95 16.72 -3.10
N LYS A 30 -5.95 16.64 -4.44
CA LYS A 30 -6.46 15.49 -5.19
C LYS A 30 -5.65 14.22 -4.95
N MET A 31 -4.32 14.33 -4.98
CA MET A 31 -3.44 13.19 -4.71
C MET A 31 -3.61 12.70 -3.27
N GLY A 32 -3.67 13.63 -2.31
CA GLY A 32 -3.92 13.31 -0.91
C GLY A 32 -5.25 12.61 -0.68
N SER A 33 -6.35 13.13 -1.25
CA SER A 33 -7.68 12.56 -1.06
C SER A 33 -7.80 11.14 -1.65
N SER A 34 -7.17 10.88 -2.80
CA SER A 34 -7.11 9.55 -3.41
C SER A 34 -6.38 8.53 -2.53
N VAL A 35 -5.23 8.92 -1.97
CA VAL A 35 -4.45 8.05 -1.07
C VAL A 35 -5.26 7.71 0.19
N VAL A 36 -5.91 8.69 0.80
CA VAL A 36 -6.76 8.48 1.99
C VAL A 36 -7.95 7.56 1.69
N PHE A 37 -8.55 7.71 0.51
CA PHE A 37 -9.65 6.85 0.09
C PHE A 37 -9.23 5.40 -0.12
N ILE A 38 -8.10 5.16 -0.78
CA ILE A 38 -7.57 3.80 -0.98
C ILE A 38 -7.18 3.19 0.37
N ALA A 39 -6.56 3.97 1.26
CA ALA A 39 -6.18 3.51 2.59
C ALA A 39 -7.39 3.14 3.46
N SER A 40 -8.45 3.96 3.46
CA SER A 40 -9.66 3.67 4.23
C SER A 40 -10.41 2.43 3.72
N ARG A 41 -10.48 2.23 2.40
CA ARG A 41 -11.03 0.99 1.83
C ARG A 41 -10.23 -0.22 2.26
N LEU A 42 -8.90 -0.17 2.14
CA LEU A 42 -8.03 -1.27 2.53
C LEU A 42 -8.17 -1.59 4.02
N PHE A 43 -8.27 -0.56 4.87
CA PHE A 43 -8.54 -0.71 6.30
C PHE A 43 -9.86 -1.44 6.57
N ILE A 44 -10.96 -1.02 5.94
CA ILE A 44 -12.28 -1.67 6.11
C ILE A 44 -12.23 -3.14 5.68
N TYR A 45 -11.61 -3.44 4.53
CA TYR A 45 -11.47 -4.82 4.07
C TYR A 45 -10.64 -5.67 5.03
N CYS A 46 -9.50 -5.16 5.50
CA CYS A 46 -8.67 -5.85 6.48
C CYS A 46 -9.40 -6.10 7.80
N TYR A 47 -10.14 -5.11 8.30
CA TYR A 47 -10.93 -5.24 9.53
C TYR A 47 -12.05 -6.28 9.41
N LEU A 48 -12.81 -6.23 8.32
CA LEU A 48 -13.89 -7.19 8.06
C LEU A 48 -13.35 -8.62 8.04
N PHE A 49 -12.21 -8.79 7.40
CA PHE A 49 -11.56 -10.08 7.25
C PHE A 49 -11.03 -10.64 8.57
N GLU A 50 -10.40 -9.80 9.38
CA GLU A 50 -9.96 -10.14 10.73
C GLU A 50 -11.14 -10.59 11.59
N ASN A 51 -12.25 -9.84 11.56
CA ASN A 51 -13.45 -10.20 12.28
C ASN A 51 -14.04 -11.53 11.79
N ILE A 52 -14.12 -11.76 10.47
CA ILE A 52 -14.55 -13.06 9.92
C ILE A 52 -13.65 -14.19 10.43
N ASN A 53 -12.34 -13.98 10.51
CA ASN A 53 -11.41 -14.99 10.99
C ASN A 53 -11.65 -15.32 12.48
N ILE A 54 -11.80 -14.30 13.33
CA ILE A 54 -12.11 -14.48 14.76
C ILE A 54 -13.43 -15.23 14.94
N GLN A 55 -14.49 -14.83 14.22
CA GLN A 55 -15.79 -15.48 14.30
C GLN A 55 -15.71 -16.95 13.86
N ARG A 56 -14.91 -17.27 12.85
CA ARG A 56 -14.68 -18.66 12.43
C ARG A 56 -14.01 -19.49 13.51
N GLU A 57 -12.99 -18.97 14.18
CA GLU A 57 -12.33 -19.68 15.29
C GLU A 57 -13.30 -19.93 16.45
N LEU A 58 -14.11 -18.93 16.81
CA LEU A 58 -15.13 -19.06 17.85
C LEU A 58 -16.18 -20.12 17.50
N VAL A 59 -16.67 -20.13 16.26
CA VAL A 59 -17.62 -21.16 15.78
C VAL A 59 -16.98 -22.55 15.84
N ASN A 60 -15.72 -22.68 15.41
CA ASN A 60 -15.02 -23.96 15.45
C ASN A 60 -14.85 -24.45 16.89
N PHE A 61 -14.43 -23.57 17.81
CA PHE A 61 -14.30 -23.87 19.22
C PHE A 61 -15.64 -24.28 19.87
N SER A 62 -16.72 -23.57 19.54
CA SER A 62 -18.07 -23.90 20.01
C SER A 62 -18.55 -25.26 19.49
N ILE A 63 -18.22 -25.62 18.25
CA ILE A 63 -18.55 -26.92 17.65
C ILE A 63 -17.86 -28.06 18.40
N TYR A 64 -16.57 -27.92 18.70
CA TYR A 64 -15.81 -28.93 19.44
C TYR A 64 -16.22 -29.03 20.92
N SER A 65 -16.61 -27.91 21.53
CA SER A 65 -17.02 -27.86 22.95
C SER A 65 -18.47 -28.29 23.18
N CYS A 66 -19.29 -28.45 22.13
CA CYS A 66 -20.68 -28.85 22.29
C CYS A 66 -20.82 -30.35 22.56
N ASN A 67 -21.85 -30.73 23.32
CA ASN A 67 -22.14 -32.13 23.65
C ASN A 67 -22.87 -32.84 22.50
N TRP A 68 -22.16 -33.00 21.37
CA TRP A 68 -22.68 -33.46 20.08
C TRP A 68 -23.33 -34.85 20.11
N THR A 69 -22.95 -35.69 21.08
CA THR A 69 -23.46 -37.07 21.20
C THR A 69 -24.94 -37.09 21.54
N LYS A 70 -25.42 -36.13 22.34
CA LYS A 70 -26.82 -36.01 22.82
C LYS A 70 -27.74 -35.24 21.86
N MET A 71 -27.22 -34.75 20.73
CA MET A 71 -27.98 -33.93 19.78
C MET A 71 -28.70 -34.75 18.69
N ASP A 72 -29.71 -34.15 18.07
CA ASP A 72 -30.52 -34.73 17.00
C ASP A 72 -29.68 -35.08 15.76
N LEU A 73 -30.15 -36.06 14.99
CA LEU A 73 -29.53 -36.57 13.77
C LEU A 73 -29.41 -35.50 12.68
N LYS A 74 -30.36 -34.56 12.62
CA LYS A 74 -30.27 -33.36 11.77
C LYS A 74 -29.09 -32.47 12.16
N PHE A 75 -28.92 -32.22 13.47
CA PHE A 75 -27.81 -31.42 13.97
C PHE A 75 -26.46 -32.09 13.73
N LYS A 76 -26.38 -33.42 13.94
CA LYS A 76 -25.15 -34.20 13.64
C LYS A 76 -24.74 -34.11 12.17
N LYS A 77 -25.70 -34.15 11.23
CA LYS A 77 -25.42 -33.94 9.79
C LYS A 77 -24.90 -32.52 9.50
N LEU A 78 -25.51 -31.50 10.12
CA LEU A 78 -25.06 -30.11 10.00
C LEU A 78 -23.66 -29.92 10.58
N LEU A 79 -23.38 -30.53 11.73
CA LEU A 79 -22.08 -30.50 12.40
C LEU A 79 -20.99 -31.12 11.53
N LEU A 80 -21.25 -32.31 10.97
CA LEU A 80 -20.34 -32.99 10.05
C LEU A 80 -20.06 -32.13 8.81
N PHE A 81 -21.11 -31.48 8.27
CA PHE A 81 -20.98 -30.57 7.15
C PHE A 81 -20.14 -29.35 7.51
N ALA A 82 -20.38 -28.71 8.66
CA ALA A 82 -19.61 -27.58 9.15
C ALA A 82 -18.14 -27.94 9.38
N MET A 83 -17.84 -29.10 9.98
CA MET A 83 -16.47 -29.59 10.15
C MET A 83 -15.79 -29.85 8.80
N ARG A 84 -16.50 -30.48 7.84
CA ARG A 84 -15.95 -30.77 6.51
C ARG A 84 -15.71 -29.49 5.71
N MET A 85 -16.63 -28.53 5.80
CA MET A 85 -16.50 -27.20 5.24
C MET A 85 -15.28 -26.49 5.85
N ASN A 86 -15.09 -26.55 7.17
CA ASN A 86 -13.97 -25.91 7.84
C ASN A 86 -12.62 -26.57 7.51
N ASN A 87 -12.59 -27.91 7.37
CA ASN A 87 -11.42 -28.65 6.93
C ASN A 87 -11.05 -28.34 5.46
N ALA A 88 -12.03 -28.26 4.58
CA ALA A 88 -11.82 -27.86 3.18
C ALA A 88 -11.44 -26.37 3.04
N ASN A 89 -11.94 -25.51 3.93
CA ASN A 89 -11.58 -24.10 4.05
C ASN A 89 -10.37 -23.87 4.99
N GLN A 90 -9.50 -24.86 5.22
CA GLN A 90 -8.14 -24.63 5.76
C GLN A 90 -7.30 -23.68 4.88
N ILE A 91 -7.83 -23.31 3.72
CA ILE A 91 -7.65 -21.99 3.12
C ILE A 91 -8.31 -20.95 4.04
N LEU A 92 -7.79 -20.83 5.28
CA LEU A 92 -7.81 -19.60 6.06
C LEU A 92 -7.55 -18.53 5.02
N ILE A 93 -8.47 -17.59 4.82
CA ILE A 93 -8.44 -16.77 3.63
C ILE A 93 -7.05 -16.10 3.61
N ARG A 94 -6.18 -16.65 2.78
CA ARG A 94 -4.74 -16.43 2.80
C ARG A 94 -4.55 -15.92 1.40
N ALA A 95 -4.33 -14.62 1.27
CA ALA A 95 -3.86 -14.07 -0.01
C ALA A 95 -2.58 -14.80 -0.47
N SER A 96 -1.83 -15.40 0.47
CA SER A 96 -0.66 -16.23 0.20
C SER A 96 -0.40 -17.22 1.35
N PRO A 97 0.19 -18.41 1.08
CA PRO A 97 0.55 -19.40 2.12
C PRO A 97 1.40 -18.84 3.28
N LYS A 98 2.06 -17.68 3.11
CA LYS A 98 2.89 -17.04 4.14
C LYS A 98 2.29 -15.79 4.79
N LYS A 99 1.12 -15.30 4.36
CA LYS A 99 0.59 -14.00 4.79
C LYS A 99 -0.92 -14.02 4.96
N ILE A 100 -1.36 -14.03 6.21
CA ILE A 100 -2.76 -13.88 6.62
C ILE A 100 -3.15 -12.44 6.35
N ILE A 101 -4.22 -12.20 5.57
CA ILE A 101 -4.74 -10.83 5.37
C ILE A 101 -5.27 -10.38 6.72
N ASN A 102 -4.49 -9.56 7.43
CA ASN A 102 -4.86 -9.00 8.71
C ASN A 102 -4.47 -7.52 8.75
N LEU A 103 -5.00 -6.77 9.72
CA LEU A 103 -4.62 -5.39 10.03
C LEU A 103 -3.10 -5.23 10.18
N GLN A 104 -2.42 -6.25 10.72
CA GLN A 104 -0.96 -6.30 10.79
C GLN A 104 -0.28 -6.25 9.39
N LEU A 105 -0.91 -6.86 8.37
CA LEU A 105 -0.40 -6.87 7.00
C LEU A 105 -0.56 -5.49 6.36
N PHE A 106 -1.67 -4.80 6.63
CA PHE A 106 -1.87 -3.40 6.26
C PHE A 106 -0.84 -2.48 6.92
N ALA A 107 -0.64 -2.60 8.23
CA ALA A 107 0.35 -1.81 8.98
C ALA A 107 1.78 -2.02 8.45
N ASN A 108 2.14 -3.27 8.13
CA ASN A 108 3.45 -3.58 7.53
C ASN A 108 3.61 -2.95 6.13
N ILE A 109 2.58 -3.01 5.28
CA ILE A 109 2.62 -2.37 3.95
C ILE A 109 2.78 -0.86 4.11
N LEU A 110 2.01 -0.24 5.01
CA LEU A 110 2.05 1.19 5.25
C LEU A 110 3.42 1.63 5.79
N SER A 111 3.94 0.92 6.79
CA SER A 111 5.27 1.15 7.37
C SER A 111 6.38 1.01 6.32
N THR A 112 6.33 -0.03 5.49
CA THR A 112 7.32 -0.23 4.41
C THR A 112 7.28 0.92 3.41
N SER A 113 6.09 1.33 2.98
CA SER A 113 5.91 2.47 2.06
C SER A 113 6.47 3.76 2.65
N PHE A 114 6.21 4.06 3.92
CA PHE A 114 6.78 5.23 4.60
C PHE A 114 8.30 5.16 4.73
N ASN A 115 8.86 3.98 5.03
CA ASN A 115 10.31 3.78 5.13
C ASN A 115 11.03 3.90 3.78
N MET A 116 10.34 3.69 2.65
CA MET A 116 10.92 3.90 1.31
C MET A 116 11.10 5.38 0.95
N VAL A 117 10.22 6.28 1.44
CA VAL A 117 10.27 7.72 1.15
C VAL A 117 11.62 8.38 1.49
N PRO A 118 12.19 8.23 2.71
CA PRO A 118 13.48 8.84 3.03
C PRO A 118 14.65 8.23 2.25
N VAL A 119 14.57 6.94 1.91
CA VAL A 119 15.59 6.29 1.07
C VAL A 119 15.60 6.91 -0.33
N LEU A 120 14.41 7.11 -0.92
CA LEU A 120 14.27 7.74 -2.23
C LEU A 120 14.71 9.22 -2.21
N LEU A 121 14.35 9.96 -1.16
CA LEU A 121 14.77 11.35 -0.99
C LEU A 121 16.29 11.47 -0.90
N LYS A 122 16.94 10.54 -0.19
CA LYS A 122 18.40 10.49 -0.06
C LYS A 122 19.08 10.20 -1.40
N THR A 123 18.55 9.29 -2.21
CA THR A 123 19.11 8.99 -3.54
C THR A 123 18.99 10.19 -4.48
N THR A 124 17.84 10.87 -4.51
CA THR A 124 17.64 12.06 -5.35
C THR A 124 18.56 13.22 -4.95
N ASN A 125 18.73 13.47 -3.65
CA ASN A 125 19.65 14.52 -3.18
C ASN A 125 21.12 14.19 -3.50
N SER A 126 21.50 12.91 -3.43
CA SER A 126 22.85 12.47 -3.80
C SER A 126 23.11 12.60 -5.31
N GLU A 127 22.11 12.34 -6.15
CA GLU A 127 22.20 12.52 -7.61
C GLU A 127 22.32 14.00 -7.98
N ASN A 128 21.55 14.87 -7.31
CA ASN A 128 21.65 16.32 -7.47
C ASN A 128 23.03 16.86 -7.06
N HIS A 129 23.65 16.32 -6.01
CA HIS A 129 25.00 16.74 -5.60
C HIS A 129 26.06 16.36 -6.65
N LYS A 130 26.01 15.12 -7.16
CA LYS A 130 26.94 14.64 -8.20
C LYS A 130 26.80 15.42 -9.52
N SER A 131 25.57 15.73 -9.92
CA SER A 131 25.33 16.54 -11.13
C SER A 131 25.83 17.98 -10.98
N GLN A 132 25.78 18.54 -9.77
CA GLN A 132 26.34 19.87 -9.48
C GLN A 132 27.87 19.91 -9.48
N GLU A 133 28.53 18.89 -8.91
CA GLU A 133 30.00 18.78 -8.92
C GLU A 133 30.58 18.59 -10.33
N THR A 134 29.95 17.75 -11.15
CA THR A 134 30.34 17.55 -12.55
C THR A 134 30.18 18.82 -13.39
N LEU A 135 29.13 19.62 -13.13
CA LEU A 135 28.93 20.91 -13.78
C LEU A 135 30.02 21.94 -13.39
N LYS A 136 30.41 21.96 -12.11
CA LYS A 136 31.51 22.81 -11.59
C LYS A 136 32.86 22.42 -12.18
N LEU A 137 33.17 21.12 -12.26
CA LEU A 137 34.42 20.65 -12.87
C LEU A 137 34.51 21.02 -14.36
N LYS A 138 33.39 20.91 -15.09
CA LYS A 138 33.34 21.25 -16.52
C LYS A 138 33.56 22.74 -16.77
N THR A 139 33.00 23.61 -15.93
CA THR A 139 33.20 25.06 -16.01
C THR A 139 34.63 25.47 -15.63
N LEU A 140 35.21 24.85 -14.59
CA LEU A 140 36.60 25.09 -14.19
C LEU A 140 37.60 24.71 -15.29
N PHE A 141 37.38 23.57 -15.96
CA PHE A 141 38.20 23.13 -17.09
C PHE A 141 38.15 24.12 -18.26
N HIS A 142 36.96 24.63 -18.59
CA HIS A 142 36.79 25.60 -19.67
C HIS A 142 37.49 26.92 -19.36
N LEU A 143 37.42 27.38 -18.10
CA LEU A 143 38.09 28.61 -17.65
C LEU A 143 39.62 28.47 -17.70
N ASN A 144 40.15 27.33 -17.24
CA ASN A 144 41.59 27.05 -17.30
C ASN A 144 42.09 26.93 -18.74
N MET A 145 41.32 26.29 -19.63
CA MET A 145 41.66 26.21 -21.05
C MET A 145 41.70 27.60 -21.69
N PHE A 146 40.69 28.44 -21.44
CA PHE A 146 40.65 29.81 -21.94
C PHE A 146 41.81 30.67 -21.43
N ASN A 147 42.15 30.58 -20.14
CA ASN A 147 43.27 31.29 -19.55
C ASN A 147 44.62 30.83 -20.11
N THR A 148 44.78 29.53 -20.36
CA THR A 148 46.00 28.96 -20.96
C THR A 148 46.19 29.47 -22.40
N ILE A 149 45.13 29.50 -23.20
CA ILE A 149 45.17 30.04 -24.57
C ILE A 149 45.53 31.54 -24.56
N ASN A 150 44.92 32.32 -23.66
CA ASN A 150 45.22 33.75 -23.55
C ASN A 150 46.66 34.02 -23.09
N ASN A 151 47.20 33.20 -22.19
CA ASN A 151 48.60 33.32 -21.76
C ASN A 151 49.57 32.97 -22.90
N LEU A 152 49.29 31.94 -23.69
CA LEU A 152 50.10 31.59 -24.87
C LEU A 152 50.10 32.71 -25.91
N LYS A 153 48.95 33.34 -26.14
CA LYS A 153 48.81 34.48 -27.07
C LYS A 153 49.55 35.75 -26.59
N LYS A 154 49.91 35.84 -25.30
CA LYS A 154 50.60 37.00 -24.70
C LYS A 154 52.12 36.88 -24.74
N THR A 155 52.65 35.68 -25.02
CA THR A 155 54.09 35.36 -25.06
C THR A 155 54.69 35.29 -26.47
N THR A 156 53.86 35.41 -27.50
CA THR A 156 54.21 35.61 -28.92
C THR A 156 53.85 37.02 -29.32
#